data_AF-A0A7V1G7T6-F1
#
_entry.id   AF-A0A7V1G7T6-F1
#
_cell.length_a   1.000
_cell.length_b   1.000
_cell.length_c   1.000
_cell.angle_alpha   90.00
_cell.angle_beta   90.00
_cell.angle_gamma   90.00
#
_symmetry.space_group_name_H-M   'P 1'
#
loop_
_entity.id
_entity.type
_entity.pdbx_description
1 polymer ?
#
loop_
_entity_poly.entity_id
_entity_poly.type
_entity_poly.pdbx_seq_one_letter_code
_entity_poly.pdbx_strand_id
1 'polypeptide(L)' 'MKPSKQTVNKLIEEATKVREHAYAPYSKFAVGAAVLCENGHIFGGCNVENVALGLSICA' A
#
# COMPACT_ATOMS: atom_id res chain seq x y z
N MET A 1 13.22 13.00 -11.61
CA MET A 1 12.09 13.63 -12.34
C MET A 1 10.85 13.50 -11.47
N LYS A 2 10.01 14.53 -11.32
CA LYS A 2 8.77 14.42 -10.54
C LYS A 2 7.68 13.71 -11.38
N PRO A 3 6.92 12.76 -10.82
CA PRO A 3 5.86 12.08 -11.55
C PRO A 3 4.75 13.05 -11.95
N SER A 4 4.11 12.77 -13.08
CA SER A 4 2.96 13.57 -13.55
C SER A 4 1.77 13.47 -12.58
N LYS A 5 0.86 14.45 -12.61
CA LYS A 5 -0.37 14.42 -11.80
C LYS A 5 -1.21 13.16 -12.07
N GLN A 6 -1.28 12.72 -13.33
CA GLN A 6 -1.98 11.48 -13.69
C GLN A 6 -1.31 10.24 -13.08
N THR A 7 0.02 10.20 -13.07
CA THR A 7 0.78 9.12 -12.44
C THR A 7 0.55 9.07 -10.94
N VAL A 8 0.54 10.23 -10.27
CA VAL A 8 0.24 10.33 -8.84
C VAL A 8 -1.18 9.83 -8.54
N ASN A 9 -2.17 10.19 -9.35
CA ASN A 9 -3.53 9.69 -9.17
C ASN A 9 -3.60 8.16 -9.30
N LYS A 10 -2.93 7.56 -10.28
CA LYS A 10 -2.86 6.09 -10.43
C LYS A 10 -2.23 5.41 -9.22
N LEU A 11 -1.21 6.01 -8.62
CA LEU A 11 -0.59 5.49 -7.40
C LEU A 11 -1.54 5.57 -6.20
N ILE A 12 -2.27 6.67 -6.06
CA ILE A 12 -3.28 6.84 -5.00
C ILE A 12 -4.42 5.82 -5.17
N GLU A 13 -4.90 5.63 -6.40
CA GLU A 13 -5.93 4.63 -6.73
C GLU A 13 -5.48 3.22 -6.36
N GLU A 14 -4.28 2.81 -6.77
CA GLU A 14 -3.76 1.47 -6.45
C GLU A 14 -3.55 1.29 -4.94
N ALA A 15 -2.93 2.28 -4.26
CA ALA A 15 -2.76 2.26 -2.81
C ALA A 15 -4.10 2.15 -2.06
N THR A 16 -5.12 2.86 -2.53
CA THR A 16 -6.48 2.79 -1.96
C THR A 16 -7.10 1.41 -2.17
N LYS A 17 -6.92 0.82 -3.36
CA LYS A 17 -7.44 -0.51 -3.68
C LYS A 17 -6.78 -1.62 -2.85
N VAL A 18 -5.47 -1.62 -2.70
CA VAL A 18 -4.78 -2.66 -1.90
C VAL A 18 -5.04 -2.50 -0.40
N ARG A 19 -5.29 -1.28 0.10
CA ARG A 19 -5.69 -1.04 1.50
C ARG A 19 -6.91 -1.88 1.91
N GLU A 20 -7.86 -2.10 1.00
CA GLU A 20 -9.06 -2.92 1.27
C GLU A 20 -8.75 -4.40 1.52
N HIS A 21 -7.53 -4.84 1.24
CA HIS A 21 -7.03 -6.19 1.48
C HIS A 21 -6.18 -6.29 2.75
N ALA A 22 -5.98 -5.19 3.48
CA ALA A 22 -5.17 -5.17 4.70
C ALA A 22 -5.71 -6.14 5.75
N TYR A 23 -4.81 -6.95 6.31
CA TYR A 23 -5.13 -7.75 7.49
C TYR A 23 -4.72 -6.96 8.73
N ALA A 24 -5.64 -6.18 9.28
CA ALA A 24 -5.40 -5.32 10.44
C ALA A 24 -6.41 -5.53 11.59
N PRO A 25 -6.61 -6.76 12.09
CA PRO A 25 -7.62 -7.02 13.10
C PRO A 25 -7.24 -6.48 14.49
N TYR A 26 -5.98 -6.15 14.75
CA TYR A 26 -5.52 -5.73 16.08
C TYR A 26 -5.60 -4.21 16.22
N SER A 27 -4.99 -3.45 15.31
CA SER A 27 -5.05 -1.98 15.35
C SER A 27 -6.34 -1.39 14.78
N LYS A 28 -7.04 -2.14 13.91
CA LYS A 28 -8.13 -1.64 13.06
C LYS A 28 -7.71 -0.51 12.12
N PHE A 29 -6.41 -0.40 11.84
CA PHE A 29 -5.85 0.64 10.98
C PHE A 29 -5.33 0.03 9.66
N ALA A 30 -6.16 0.11 8.62
CA ALA A 30 -5.83 -0.39 7.29
C ALA A 30 -4.96 0.63 6.54
N VAL A 31 -3.81 0.18 6.04
CA VAL A 31 -2.84 0.98 5.27
C VAL A 31 -2.58 0.28 3.94
N GLY A 32 -2.56 1.08 2.87
CA GLY A 32 -2.13 0.64 1.55
C GLY A 32 -1.07 1.58 1.00
N ALA A 33 -0.14 1.02 0.23
CA ALA A 33 0.94 1.73 -0.42
C ALA A 33 1.04 1.28 -1.89
N ALA A 34 1.59 2.14 -2.74
CA ALA A 34 1.88 1.81 -4.13
C ALA A 34 3.21 2.41 -4.55
N VAL A 35 3.98 1.66 -5.32
CA VAL A 35 5.31 2.04 -5.83
C VAL A 35 5.32 1.97 -7.35
N LEU A 36 5.81 3.02 -7.99
CA LEU A 36 6.09 3.06 -9.42
C LEU A 36 7.53 2.63 -9.69
N CYS A 37 7.73 1.56 -10.45
CA CYS A 37 9.03 1.11 -10.92
C CYS A 37 9.51 1.90 -12.14
N GLU A 38 10.81 1.83 -12.42
CA GLU A 38 11.43 2.51 -13.57
C GLU A 38 10.87 2.05 -14.92
N ASN A 39 10.41 0.80 -15.01
CA ASN A 39 9.76 0.25 -16.21
C ASN A 39 8.27 0.65 -16.36
N GLY A 40 7.75 1.50 -15.47
CA GLY A 40 6.37 1.97 -15.50
C GLY A 40 5.35 1.06 -14.80
N HIS A 41 5.76 -0.10 -14.28
CA HIS A 41 4.87 -0.96 -13.50
C HIS A 41 4.57 -0.34 -12.13
N ILE A 42 3.33 -0.52 -11.67
CA ILE A 42 2.91 -0.13 -10.32
C ILE A 42 2.66 -1.40 -9.51
N PHE A 43 3.29 -1.50 -8.36
CA PHE A 43 3.01 -2.55 -7.37
C PHE A 43 2.33 -1.93 -6.16
N GLY A 44 1.28 -2.59 -5.68
CA GLY A 44 0.59 -2.22 -4.45
C GLY A 44 0.89 -3.20 -3.31
N GLY A 45 0.90 -2.70 -2.08
CA GLY A 45 1.08 -3.45 -0.85
C GLY A 45 0.13 -2.94 0.25
N CYS A 46 -0.17 -3.79 1.23
CA CYS A 46 -0.97 -3.42 2.39
C CYS A 46 -0.39 -4.03 3.65
N ASN A 47 -0.72 -3.47 4.82
CA ASN A 47 -0.20 -3.98 6.07
C ASN A 47 -0.84 -5.34 6.43
N VAL A 48 0.00 -6.22 6.99
CA VAL A 48 -0.40 -7.54 7.50
C VAL A 48 0.07 -7.63 8.93
N GLU A 49 -0.90 -7.58 9.84
CA GLU A 49 -0.62 -7.67 11.27
C GLU A 49 -0.50 -9.12 11.74
N ASN A 50 0.13 -9.28 12.90
CA ASN A 50 0.24 -10.56 13.55
C ASN A 50 -0.07 -10.42 15.05
N VAL A 51 -0.53 -11.51 15.66
CA VAL A 51 -0.76 -11.57 17.12
C VAL A 51 0.51 -11.21 17.90
N ALA A 52 1.67 -11.65 17.42
CA ALA A 52 2.95 -11.16 17.88
C ALA A 52 3.24 -9.83 17.16
N LEU A 53 2.89 -8.71 17.80
CA LEU A 53 2.90 -7.38 17.16
C LEU A 53 4.23 -7.02 16.47
N GLY A 54 5.37 -7.47 17.00
CA GLY A 54 6.69 -7.26 16.41
C GLY A 54 6.94 -7.98 15.07
N LEU A 55 6.06 -8.91 14.67
CA LEU A 55 6.09 -9.59 13.37
C LEU A 55 5.13 -8.95 12.35
N SER A 56 4.43 -7.87 12.71
CA SER A 56 3.58 -7.13 11.77
C SER A 56 4.43 -6.52 10.66
N ILE A 57 3.92 -6.55 9.43
CA ILE A 57 4.59 -6.00 8.25
C ILE A 57 3.80 -4.80 7.75
N CYS A 58 4.49 -3.70 7.47
CA CYS A 58 3.90 -2.49 6.91
C CYS A 58 3.46 -2.69 5.45
N ALA A 59 2.67 -1.74 4.96
CA ALA A 59 2.28 -1.66 3.55
C ALA A 59 3.46 -1.36 2.61
#